data_AF-A0A950PFK2-F1
#
_entry.id   AF-A0A950PFK2-F1
#
_cell.length_a   1.000
_cell.length_b   1.000
_cell.length_c   1.000
_cell.angle_alpha   90.00
_cell.angle_beta   90.00
_cell.angle_gamma   90.00
#
_symmetry.space_group_name_H-M   'P 1'
#
loop_
_entity.id
_entity.type
_entity.pdbx_description
1 polymer ?
#
loop_
_entity_poly.entity_id
_entity_poly.type
_entity_poly.pdbx_seq_one_letter_code
_entity_poly.pdbx_strand_id
1 'polypeptide(L)'
;MTRTTAALQASEPLFEVSGSAAPLPAPGLSPQDAFIDEACRTLRLPTMRARFMELAEAARAHKYSYKQFLADLLRVECDEREVRRMMRLVRAAKFPRP
;
A
#
# COMPACT_ATOMS: atom_id res chain seq x y z
N MET A 1 13.86 -45.40 22.07
CA MET A 1 12.44 -45.47 21.69
C MET A 1 11.76 -44.33 22.43
N THR A 2 11.27 -43.23 21.87
CA THR A 2 10.70 -42.91 20.55
C THR A 2 11.13 -41.47 20.18
N ARG A 3 11.44 -41.23 18.90
CA ARG A 3 11.78 -39.89 18.39
C ARG A 3 10.53 -39.03 18.36
N THR A 4 10.67 -37.83 18.91
CA THR A 4 9.89 -36.63 18.64
C THR A 4 9.76 -36.39 17.13
N THR A 5 8.52 -36.32 16.64
CA THR A 5 8.19 -35.66 15.37
C THR A 5 6.96 -34.79 15.60
N ALA A 6 7.20 -33.55 16.03
CA ALA A 6 6.23 -32.49 15.89
C ALA A 6 6.17 -32.15 14.39
N ALA A 7 5.19 -32.73 13.69
CA ALA A 7 4.88 -32.35 12.33
C ALA A 7 4.33 -30.92 12.34
N LEU A 8 5.21 -29.98 11.97
CA LEU A 8 4.97 -28.79 11.18
C LEU A 8 3.47 -28.46 11.00
N GLN A 9 2.94 -27.58 11.86
CA GLN A 9 1.73 -26.83 11.54
C GLN A 9 2.02 -26.03 10.27
N ALA A 10 1.49 -26.50 9.14
CA ALA A 10 1.27 -25.66 7.99
C ALA A 10 0.38 -24.51 8.49
N SER A 11 0.98 -23.32 8.60
CA SER A 11 0.24 -22.11 8.88
C SER A 11 -0.68 -21.86 7.69
N GLU A 12 -1.94 -22.27 7.85
CA GLU A 12 -3.07 -21.81 7.04
C GLU A 12 -2.92 -20.30 6.79
N PRO A 13 -2.97 -19.82 5.55
CA PRO A 13 -2.93 -18.38 5.31
C PRO A 13 -4.22 -17.79 5.87
N LEU A 14 -4.11 -16.96 6.91
CA LEU A 14 -5.22 -16.20 7.53
C LEU A 14 -5.96 -15.24 6.56
N PHE A 15 -5.59 -15.24 5.28
CA PHE A 15 -6.20 -14.41 4.26
C PHE A 15 -6.26 -15.18 2.94
N GLU A 16 -7.32 -15.97 2.79
CA GLU A 16 -7.75 -16.42 1.47
C GLU A 16 -8.24 -15.17 0.73
N VAL A 17 -7.40 -14.61 -0.15
CA VAL A 17 -7.77 -13.52 -1.06
C VAL A 17 -8.82 -14.09 -2.02
N SER A 18 -10.06 -14.19 -1.57
CA SER A 18 -11.17 -14.55 -2.43
C SER A 18 -11.49 -13.35 -3.30
N GLY A 19 -11.06 -13.40 -4.56
CA GLY A 19 -11.52 -12.45 -5.58
C GLY A 19 -10.49 -12.11 -6.64
N SER A 20 -10.75 -12.63 -7.84
CA SER A 20 -10.11 -12.32 -9.11
C SER A 20 -8.67 -12.82 -9.24
N ALA A 21 -8.43 -13.64 -10.26
CA ALA A 21 -7.09 -13.92 -10.73
C ALA A 21 -6.40 -12.58 -10.98
N ALA A 22 -5.52 -12.17 -10.06
CA ALA A 22 -4.70 -10.99 -10.24
C ALA A 22 -4.02 -11.11 -11.61
N PRO A 23 -4.01 -10.04 -12.43
CA PRO A 23 -3.29 -10.04 -13.68
C PRO A 23 -1.90 -10.62 -13.44
N LEU A 24 -1.45 -11.54 -14.29
CA LEU A 24 -0.13 -12.14 -14.17
C LEU A 24 0.88 -11.02 -13.92
N PRO A 25 1.61 -11.03 -12.79
CA PRO A 25 2.51 -9.96 -12.46
C PRO A 25 3.53 -9.82 -13.60
N ALA A 26 3.79 -8.57 -14.00
CA ALA A 26 4.90 -8.31 -14.91
C ALA A 26 6.18 -8.96 -14.35
N PRO A 27 7.06 -9.52 -15.19
CA PRO A 27 8.26 -10.19 -14.72
C PRO A 27 9.06 -9.25 -13.80
N GLY A 28 9.20 -9.64 -12.53
CA GLY A 28 9.88 -8.86 -11.50
C GLY A 28 9.02 -8.31 -10.35
N LEU A 29 7.67 -8.39 -10.42
CA LEU A 29 6.79 -7.99 -9.31
C LEU A 29 6.25 -9.20 -8.53
N SER A 30 6.10 -9.05 -7.21
CA SER A 30 5.43 -10.08 -6.41
C SER A 30 3.90 -10.06 -6.67
N PRO A 31 3.19 -11.19 -6.47
CA PRO A 31 1.73 -11.22 -6.54
C PRO A 31 1.07 -10.21 -5.58
N GLN A 32 1.71 -9.94 -4.43
CA GLN A 32 1.25 -8.95 -3.46
C GLN A 32 1.35 -7.53 -4.04
N ASP A 33 2.44 -7.19 -4.73
CA ASP A 33 2.62 -5.86 -5.33
C ASP A 33 1.61 -5.62 -6.44
N ALA A 34 1.33 -6.63 -7.26
CA ALA A 34 0.30 -6.56 -8.31
C ALA A 34 -1.10 -6.35 -7.71
N PHE A 35 -1.42 -7.05 -6.62
CA PHE A 35 -2.70 -6.86 -5.91
C PHE A 35 -2.79 -5.45 -5.29
N ILE A 36 -1.72 -4.96 -4.66
CA ILE A 36 -1.68 -3.62 -4.07
C ILE A 36 -1.88 -2.55 -5.16
N ASP A 37 -1.21 -2.67 -6.29
CA ASP A 37 -1.35 -1.74 -7.43
C ASP A 37 -2.80 -1.71 -7.92
N GLU A 38 -3.44 -2.88 -8.10
CA GLU A 38 -4.83 -2.97 -8.54
C GLU A 38 -5.84 -2.46 -7.51
N ALA A 39 -5.66 -2.80 -6.23
CA ALA A 39 -6.47 -2.26 -5.14
C ALA A 39 -6.36 -0.73 -5.08
N CYS A 40 -5.16 -0.18 -5.28
CA CYS A 40 -4.95 1.26 -5.30
C CYS A 40 -5.63 1.94 -6.50
N ARG A 41 -5.71 1.28 -7.67
CA ARG A 41 -6.51 1.78 -8.81
C ARG A 41 -8.00 1.82 -8.45
N THR A 42 -8.52 0.71 -7.93
CA THR A 42 -9.94 0.56 -7.54
C THR A 42 -10.35 1.61 -6.51
N LEU A 43 -9.54 1.81 -5.47
CA LEU A 43 -9.79 2.76 -4.38
C LEU A 43 -9.40 4.21 -4.73
N ARG A 44 -8.82 4.43 -5.91
CA ARG A 44 -8.31 5.73 -6.37
C ARG A 44 -7.30 6.33 -5.39
N LEU A 45 -6.28 5.56 -5.01
CA LEU A 45 -5.19 5.96 -4.12
C LEU A 45 -3.91 6.23 -4.94
N PRO A 46 -3.85 7.31 -5.76
CA PRO A 46 -2.77 7.51 -6.72
C PRO A 46 -1.40 7.75 -6.07
N THR A 47 -1.35 8.39 -4.90
CA THR A 47 -0.08 8.71 -4.25
C THR A 47 0.51 7.47 -3.59
N MET A 48 -0.32 6.71 -2.86
CA MET A 48 0.08 5.38 -2.34
C MET A 48 0.54 4.45 -3.46
N ARG A 49 -0.22 4.36 -4.57
CA ARG A 49 0.13 3.54 -5.73
C ARG A 49 1.53 3.84 -6.27
N ALA A 50 1.91 5.11 -6.31
CA ALA A 50 3.21 5.54 -6.81
C ALA A 50 4.36 5.33 -5.83
N ARG A 51 4.08 5.25 -4.52
CA ARG A 51 5.11 5.32 -3.47
C ARG A 51 5.21 4.09 -2.58
N PHE A 52 4.31 3.11 -2.67
CA PHE A 52 4.25 2.02 -1.69
C PHE A 52 5.51 1.14 -1.66
N MET A 53 6.13 0.90 -2.81
CA MET A 53 7.38 0.12 -2.91
C MET A 53 8.54 0.83 -2.19
N GLU A 54 8.72 2.12 -2.45
CA GLU A 54 9.74 2.95 -1.79
C GLU A 54 9.51 3.01 -0.28
N LEU A 55 8.27 3.21 0.16
CA LEU A 55 7.93 3.26 1.58
C LEU A 55 8.11 1.89 2.26
N ALA A 56 7.88 0.78 1.55
CA ALA A 56 8.14 -0.56 2.06
C ALA A 56 9.64 -0.84 2.21
N GLU A 57 10.46 -0.37 1.28
CA GLU A 57 11.92 -0.41 1.39
C GLU A 57 12.43 0.42 2.57
N ALA A 58 11.95 1.66 2.71
CA ALA A 58 12.29 2.52 3.85
C ALA A 58 11.86 1.90 5.18
N ALA A 59 10.65 1.34 5.26
CA ALA A 59 10.15 0.67 6.46
C ALA A 59 11.03 -0.53 6.86
N ARG A 60 11.50 -1.32 5.87
CA ARG A 60 12.45 -2.42 6.11
C ARG A 60 13.78 -1.92 6.63
N ALA A 61 14.35 -0.88 6.01
CA ALA A 61 15.63 -0.29 6.41
C ALA A 61 15.58 0.29 7.84
N HIS A 62 14.48 0.96 8.20
CA HIS A 62 14.29 1.62 9.49
C HIS A 62 13.58 0.75 10.54
N LYS A 63 13.35 -0.54 10.26
CA LYS A 63 12.69 -1.50 11.17
C LYS A 63 11.35 -1.00 11.71
N TYR A 64 10.53 -0.42 10.85
CA TYR A 64 9.20 0.05 11.22
C TYR A 64 8.32 -1.12 11.67
N SER A 65 7.47 -0.87 12.66
CA SER A 65 6.33 -1.75 12.93
C SER A 65 5.33 -1.70 11.77
N TYR A 66 4.54 -2.75 11.60
CA TYR A 66 3.48 -2.80 10.58
C TYR A 66 2.52 -1.61 10.67
N LYS A 67 2.21 -1.14 11.90
CA LYS A 67 1.33 0.01 12.12
C LYS A 67 1.98 1.33 11.68
N GLN A 68 3.29 1.50 11.90
CA GLN A 68 4.02 2.69 11.43
C GLN A 68 4.05 2.76 9.90
N PHE A 69 4.38 1.65 9.25
CA PHE A 69 4.34 1.57 7.79
C PHE A 69 2.95 1.92 7.22
N LEU A 70 1.89 1.35 7.77
CA LEU A 70 0.53 1.64 7.33
C LEU A 70 0.14 3.10 7.57
N ALA A 71 0.52 3.66 8.73
CA ALA A 71 0.25 5.06 9.04
C ALA A 71 0.95 6.02 8.07
N ASP A 72 2.19 5.73 7.69
CA ASP A 72 2.97 6.57 6.77
C ASP A 72 2.41 6.53 5.35
N LEU A 73 2.00 5.35 4.87
CA LEU A 73 1.29 5.21 3.59
C LEU A 73 0.03 6.08 3.53
N LEU A 74 -0.82 5.97 4.56
CA LEU A 74 -2.08 6.72 4.61
C LEU A 74 -1.85 8.22 4.77
N ARG A 75 -0.83 8.63 5.54
CA ARG A 75 -0.47 10.03 5.72
C ARG A 75 -0.08 10.67 4.39
N VAL A 76 0.81 10.03 3.63
CA VAL A 76 1.25 10.54 2.32
C VAL A 76 0.08 10.72 1.35
N GLU A 77 -0.88 9.81 1.33
CA GLU A 77 -2.08 9.96 0.49
C GLU A 77 -2.99 11.10 0.96
N CYS A 78 -3.22 11.22 2.27
CA CYS A 78 -4.04 12.28 2.86
C CYS A 78 -3.44 13.67 2.61
N ASP A 79 -2.14 13.83 2.86
CA ASP A 79 -1.43 15.10 2.70
C ASP A 79 -1.51 15.58 1.24
N GLU A 80 -1.22 14.70 0.27
CA GLU A 80 -1.28 15.04 -1.15
C GLU A 80 -2.72 15.37 -1.63
N ARG A 81 -3.73 14.73 -1.03
CA ARG A 81 -5.14 15.06 -1.30
C ARG A 81 -5.52 16.42 -0.70
N GLU A 82 -5.00 16.75 0.48
CA GLU A 82 -5.20 18.04 1.12
C GLU A 82 -4.58 19.17 0.29
N VAL A 83 -3.33 19.02 -0.15
CA VAL A 83 -2.65 19.96 -1.04
C VAL A 83 -3.47 20.18 -2.33
N ARG A 84 -3.91 19.11 -2.99
CA ARG A 84 -4.77 19.21 -4.19
C ARG A 84 -6.11 19.86 -3.90
N ARG A 85 -6.71 19.65 -2.72
CA ARG A 85 -7.94 20.32 -2.29
C ARG A 85 -7.69 21.82 -2.11
N MET A 86 -6.64 22.20 -1.40
CA MET A 86 -6.27 23.60 -1.18
C MET A 86 -6.02 24.33 -2.50
N MET A 87 -5.25 23.76 -3.42
CA MET A 87 -4.99 24.35 -4.73
C MET A 87 -6.27 24.56 -5.55
N ARG A 88 -7.21 23.62 -5.52
CA ARG A 88 -8.51 23.77 -6.19
C ARG A 88 -9.33 24.90 -5.58
N LEU A 89 -9.35 25.00 -4.25
CA LEU A 89 -10.06 26.06 -3.53
C LEU A 89 -9.48 27.45 -3.86
N VAL A 90 -8.16 27.59 -3.84
CA VAL A 90 -7.47 28.86 -4.21
C VAL A 90 -7.80 29.27 -5.65
N ARG A 91 -7.75 28.32 -6.59
CA ARG A 91 -8.11 28.59 -8.00
C ARG A 91 -9.59 28.97 -8.16
N ALA A 92 -10.48 28.33 -7.40
CA ALA A 92 -11.91 28.61 -7.43
C ALA A 92 -12.28 29.97 -6.80
N ALA A 93 -11.48 30.44 -5.84
CA ALA A 93 -11.76 31.68 -5.09
C ALA A 93 -11.59 32.97 -5.91
N LYS A 94 -10.98 32.92 -7.11
CA LYS A 94 -10.79 34.08 -8.02
C LYS A 94 -10.30 35.36 -7.31
N PHE A 95 -9.33 35.23 -6.41
CA PHE A 95 -8.77 36.38 -5.69
C PHE A 95 -8.32 37.47 -6.68
N PRO A 96 -8.63 38.75 -6.41
CA PRO A 96 -8.10 39.86 -7.20
C PRO A 96 -6.57 39.79 -7.18
N ARG A 97 -5.93 39.99 -8.33
CA ARG A 97 -4.47 40.14 -8.37
C ARG A 97 -4.10 41.49 -7.72
N PRO A 98 -3.07 41.52 -6.86
CA PRO A 98 -2.54 42.79 -6.37
C PRO A 98 -2.01 43.66 -7.51
#